data_AF-A0A3M7Q9Q7-F1
#
_entry.id   AF-A0A3M7Q9Q7-F1
#
_cell.length_a   1.000
_cell.length_b   1.000
_cell.length_c   1.000
_cell.angle_alpha   90.00
_cell.angle_beta   90.00
_cell.angle_gamma   90.00
#
_symmetry.space_group_name_H-M   'P 1'
#
loop_
_entity.id
_entity.type
_entity.pdbx_description
1 polymer ?
#
loop_
_entity_poly.entity_id
_entity_poly.type
_entity_poly.pdbx_seq_one_letter_code
_entity_poly.pdbx_strand_id
1 'polypeptide(L)'
;AVAGDNFKHLYTYTENDWPDLKDQQAYTKSKIMAEKVAWDFMKENNPKFVLTTINPGYVMGPLLHNVPCTSIEVVKKLLMRETPILADIFMPACDVRNVAQAHINAMMNPEADSQRHIIVSTVENTSMKDWALILDQEFSSKGYNVPTKVAPNFMVKFMSLFDAQINSMKKMLGIKSSFSNSRMINVLKVEPIALKIPTIYWKCKLHKNCNDRAISSGLNPPLNHSRKHNHIRDKERSEEFVCVEIVKNKALNTNNPPRAIRIEIQKVMSFTALCSVSKPDAIRQMILRARTKKFSFKKNEEFYWGDSGSDDKNRVIVFTTEKNLSLLNDYCDWYADGTFDMFPTFFKQIYILHLIINGTLIPCVYAMLPNKKQTANKMFKMVRSFITNDPKSVNMDFEKAAMNSAQMIFGCKIYGCFFHLSQLIFRGVQNKGYVAEYALNDKFRHSFKLI
;
A
#
# COMPACT_ATOMS: atom_id res chain seq x y z
N ALA A 1 -4.88 -10.84 19.09
CA ALA A 1 -5.44 -11.10 17.74
C ALA A 1 -5.46 -9.88 16.81
N VAL A 2 -6.08 -8.76 17.21
CA VAL A 2 -6.40 -7.64 16.29
C VAL A 2 -5.24 -6.70 15.96
N ALA A 3 -4.20 -6.67 16.79
CA ALA A 3 -3.05 -5.80 16.58
C ALA A 3 -2.14 -6.20 15.42
N GLY A 4 -2.24 -7.44 14.90
CA GLY A 4 -1.30 -7.97 13.90
C GLY A 4 -1.40 -7.32 12.52
N ASP A 5 -0.30 -7.27 11.77
CA ASP A 5 -0.26 -6.72 10.40
C ASP A 5 -0.24 -7.82 9.32
N ASN A 6 -0.23 -9.09 9.75
CA ASN A 6 -0.08 -10.30 8.94
C ASN A 6 -1.31 -11.20 9.03
N PHE A 7 -2.46 -10.71 8.60
CA PHE A 7 -3.70 -11.48 8.64
C PHE A 7 -3.76 -12.59 7.57
N LYS A 8 -4.42 -13.69 7.90
CA LYS A 8 -4.75 -14.78 6.98
C LYS A 8 -6.02 -14.41 6.20
N HIS A 9 -5.97 -14.60 4.89
CA HIS A 9 -7.13 -14.39 4.02
C HIS A 9 -8.21 -15.46 4.31
N LEU A 10 -9.47 -15.02 4.43
CA LEU A 10 -10.65 -15.82 4.75
C LEU A 10 -10.51 -16.60 6.07
N TYR A 11 -9.92 -15.97 7.08
CA TYR A 11 -9.80 -16.52 8.43
C TYR A 11 -10.58 -15.67 9.43
N THR A 12 -11.30 -16.33 10.34
CA THR A 12 -12.00 -15.71 11.46
C THR A 12 -11.16 -15.84 12.72
N TYR A 13 -10.65 -14.70 13.19
CA TYR A 13 -9.86 -14.60 14.41
C TYR A 13 -10.76 -14.58 15.65
N THR A 14 -10.26 -15.20 16.71
CA THR A 14 -10.87 -15.28 18.04
C THR A 14 -9.86 -14.83 19.11
N GLU A 15 -10.31 -14.76 20.35
CA GLU A 15 -9.49 -14.36 21.49
C GLU A 15 -8.37 -15.37 21.82
N ASN A 16 -8.45 -16.58 21.28
CA ASN A 16 -7.40 -17.59 21.38
C ASN A 16 -6.23 -17.34 20.41
N ASP A 17 -6.42 -16.49 19.40
CA ASP A 17 -5.41 -16.26 18.38
C ASP A 17 -4.33 -15.28 18.83
N TRP A 18 -3.08 -15.70 18.64
CA TRP A 18 -1.89 -14.90 18.87
C TRP A 18 -1.20 -14.55 17.56
N PRO A 19 -0.94 -13.26 17.28
CA PRO A 19 -0.19 -12.88 16.09
C PRO A 19 1.26 -13.37 16.17
N ASP A 20 1.81 -13.82 15.03
CA ASP A 20 3.25 -14.10 14.92
C ASP A 20 4.03 -12.79 15.08
N LEU A 21 5.14 -12.82 15.83
CA LEU A 21 6.02 -11.66 16.02
C LEU A 21 6.90 -11.40 14.78
N LYS A 22 7.05 -12.39 13.90
CA LYS A 22 7.83 -12.23 12.67
C LYS A 22 7.17 -11.20 11.76
N ASP A 23 8.01 -10.31 11.25
CA ASP A 23 7.65 -9.30 10.25
C ASP A 23 6.45 -8.41 10.64
N GLN A 24 6.31 -8.09 11.92
CA GLN A 24 5.33 -7.10 12.42
C GLN A 24 5.94 -5.69 12.43
N GLN A 25 5.12 -4.65 12.30
CA GLN A 25 5.56 -3.27 12.52
C GLN A 25 5.94 -3.04 14.00
N ALA A 26 6.75 -2.03 14.28
CA ALA A 26 7.29 -1.77 15.61
C ALA A 26 6.19 -1.60 16.67
N TYR A 27 5.15 -0.81 16.37
CA TYR A 27 4.01 -0.59 17.27
C TYR A 27 3.22 -1.89 17.53
N THR A 28 2.91 -2.62 16.47
CA THR A 28 2.21 -3.92 16.56
C THR A 28 3.00 -4.90 17.41
N LYS A 29 4.30 -5.02 17.13
CA LYS A 29 5.23 -5.89 17.87
C LYS A 29 5.29 -5.49 19.35
N SER A 30 5.37 -4.20 19.67
CA SER A 30 5.41 -3.74 21.06
C SER A 30 4.12 -4.08 21.81
N LYS A 31 2.96 -3.95 21.17
CA LYS A 31 1.67 -4.30 21.79
C LYS A 31 1.52 -5.80 22.04
N ILE A 32 1.93 -6.64 21.07
CA ILE A 32 1.90 -8.11 21.25
C ILE A 32 2.85 -8.54 22.38
N MET A 33 4.06 -7.97 22.42
CA MET A 33 5.05 -8.30 23.45
C MET A 33 4.58 -7.83 24.84
N ALA A 34 4.04 -6.62 24.95
CA ALA A 34 3.49 -6.12 26.21
C ALA A 34 2.35 -7.01 26.73
N GLU A 35 1.45 -7.45 25.85
CA GLU A 35 0.37 -8.38 26.23
C GLU A 35 0.93 -9.71 26.73
N LYS A 36 1.92 -10.29 26.03
CA LYS A 36 2.58 -11.55 26.47
C LYS A 36 3.28 -11.40 27.82
N VAL A 37 4.07 -10.34 28.00
CA VAL A 37 4.77 -10.06 29.26
C VAL A 37 3.77 -9.88 30.40
N ALA A 38 2.64 -9.21 30.16
CA ALA A 38 1.59 -9.09 31.18
C ALA A 38 1.02 -10.47 31.57
N TRP A 39 0.74 -11.35 30.60
CA TRP A 39 0.26 -12.71 30.90
C TRP A 39 1.30 -13.59 31.57
N ASP A 40 2.58 -13.47 31.19
CA ASP A 40 3.67 -14.24 31.81
C ASP A 40 3.91 -13.76 33.25
N PHE A 41 3.83 -12.44 33.50
CA PHE A 41 3.84 -11.89 34.86
C PHE A 41 2.75 -12.49 35.75
N MET A 42 1.52 -12.61 35.26
CA MET A 42 0.41 -13.23 36.02
C MET A 42 0.70 -14.68 36.39
N LYS A 43 1.27 -15.45 35.46
CA LYS A 43 1.61 -16.87 35.67
C LYS A 43 2.76 -17.04 36.67
N GLU A 44 3.77 -16.20 36.58
CA GLU A 44 5.01 -16.31 37.35
C GLU A 44 4.89 -15.74 38.77
N ASN A 45 4.10 -14.69 38.96
CA ASN A 45 4.08 -13.92 40.21
C ASN A 45 2.80 -14.09 41.03
N ASN A 46 1.76 -14.73 40.48
CA ASN A 46 0.47 -14.96 41.12
C ASN A 46 -0.04 -13.76 41.95
N PRO A 47 -0.18 -12.57 41.33
CA PRO A 47 -0.56 -11.36 42.05
C PRO A 47 -2.00 -11.42 42.58
N LYS A 48 -2.33 -10.58 43.56
CA LYS A 48 -3.68 -10.52 44.17
C LYS A 48 -4.76 -9.93 43.26
N PHE A 49 -4.37 -9.30 42.16
CA PHE A 49 -5.30 -8.73 41.18
C PHE A 49 -5.47 -9.67 40.00
N VAL A 50 -6.51 -9.45 39.20
CA VAL A 50 -6.77 -10.20 37.95
C VAL A 50 -6.39 -9.35 36.75
N LEU A 51 -5.92 -10.01 35.68
CA LEU A 51 -5.64 -9.38 34.40
C LEU A 51 -6.75 -9.70 33.39
N THR A 52 -7.25 -8.65 32.73
CA THR A 52 -8.10 -8.75 31.55
C THR A 52 -7.53 -7.87 30.46
N THR A 53 -7.53 -8.34 29.21
CA THR A 53 -6.97 -7.58 28.08
C THR A 53 -8.08 -7.22 27.08
N ILE A 54 -8.17 -5.93 26.76
CA ILE A 54 -9.08 -5.40 25.74
C ILE A 54 -8.27 -5.13 24.48
N ASN A 55 -8.61 -5.85 23.41
CA ASN A 55 -7.92 -5.84 22.13
C ASN A 55 -8.83 -5.22 21.07
N PRO A 56 -8.88 -3.87 20.96
CA PRO A 56 -9.73 -3.22 19.98
C PRO A 56 -9.16 -3.36 18.57
N GLY A 57 -10.06 -3.28 17.59
CA GLY A 57 -9.70 -2.99 16.21
C GLY A 57 -9.28 -1.54 15.99
N TYR A 58 -9.44 -1.08 14.76
CA TYR A 58 -9.24 0.28 14.33
C TYR A 58 -10.29 1.20 14.97
N VAL A 59 -9.89 1.89 16.04
CA VAL A 59 -10.78 2.69 16.88
C VAL A 59 -11.20 3.97 16.15
N MET A 60 -12.49 4.11 15.91
CA MET A 60 -13.12 5.28 15.31
C MET A 60 -14.18 5.86 16.23
N GLY A 61 -14.55 7.13 16.05
CA GLY A 61 -15.67 7.73 16.76
C GLY A 61 -15.41 9.17 17.16
N PRO A 62 -16.34 9.77 17.92
CA PRO A 62 -16.22 11.15 18.35
C PRO A 62 -15.01 11.32 19.28
N LEU A 63 -14.29 12.42 19.09
CA LEU A 63 -13.20 12.83 19.97
C LEU A 63 -13.75 13.47 21.24
N LEU A 64 -13.18 13.11 22.39
CA LEU A 64 -13.49 13.77 23.65
C LEU A 64 -12.87 15.18 23.73
N HIS A 65 -11.71 15.36 23.10
CA HIS A 65 -11.00 16.63 23.00
C HIS A 65 -10.37 16.77 21.62
N ASN A 66 -10.15 17.99 21.14
CA ASN A 66 -9.76 18.28 19.75
C ASN A 66 -8.26 18.01 19.45
N VAL A 67 -7.72 16.90 19.97
CA VAL A 67 -6.35 16.47 19.70
C VAL A 67 -6.37 15.46 18.57
N PRO A 68 -5.55 15.64 17.53
CA PRO A 68 -5.49 14.70 16.43
C PRO A 68 -4.97 13.33 16.90
N CYS A 69 -5.73 12.28 16.61
CA CYS A 69 -5.36 10.89 16.86
C CYS A 69 -5.11 10.17 15.53
N THR A 70 -4.11 9.30 15.49
CA THR A 70 -3.68 8.53 14.30
C THR A 70 -4.81 7.75 13.62
N SER A 71 -5.80 7.26 14.38
CA SER A 71 -6.94 6.54 13.80
C SER A 71 -7.94 7.44 13.09
N ILE A 72 -8.09 8.70 13.49
CA ILE A 72 -9.01 9.66 12.86
C ILE A 72 -8.37 10.33 11.64
N GLU A 73 -7.04 10.31 11.54
CA GLU A 73 -6.33 10.82 10.37
C GLU A 73 -6.78 10.16 9.06
N VAL A 74 -7.17 8.88 9.07
CA VAL A 74 -7.69 8.23 7.85
C VAL A 74 -8.99 8.88 7.37
N VAL A 75 -9.92 9.17 8.29
CA VAL A 75 -11.18 9.85 7.96
C VAL A 75 -10.90 11.26 7.41
N LYS A 76 -9.98 12.00 8.06
CA LYS A 76 -9.54 13.32 7.60
C LYS A 76 -8.93 13.25 6.20
N LYS A 77 -7.99 12.33 5.95
CA LYS A 77 -7.31 12.15 4.66
C LYS A 77 -8.28 11.83 3.53
N LEU A 78 -9.31 11.02 3.81
CA LEU A 78 -10.37 10.71 2.85
C LEU A 78 -11.23 11.94 2.53
N LEU A 79 -11.67 12.68 3.55
CA LEU A 79 -12.48 13.90 3.36
C LEU A 79 -11.70 15.00 2.63
N MET A 80 -10.44 15.21 3.01
CA MET A 80 -9.55 16.22 2.40
C MET A 80 -8.94 15.77 1.07
N ARG A 81 -9.24 14.54 0.63
CA ARG A 81 -8.72 13.95 -0.61
C ARG A 81 -7.18 13.92 -0.68
N GLU A 82 -6.52 13.79 0.47
CA GLU A 82 -5.06 13.62 0.56
C GLU A 82 -4.62 12.25 -0.01
N THR A 83 -5.55 11.29 -0.10
CA THR A 83 -5.35 9.98 -0.74
C THR A 83 -6.21 9.88 -2.00
N PRO A 84 -5.76 10.39 -3.17
CA PRO A 84 -6.61 10.54 -4.37
C PRO A 84 -7.11 9.22 -4.96
N ILE A 85 -6.49 8.09 -4.60
CA ILE A 85 -6.90 6.74 -4.96
C ILE A 85 -6.75 5.82 -3.74
N LEU A 86 -7.68 4.88 -3.58
CA LEU A 86 -7.73 3.99 -2.43
C LEU A 86 -6.91 2.72 -2.65
N ALA A 87 -6.35 2.18 -1.58
CA ALA A 87 -5.81 0.82 -1.55
C ALA A 87 -6.90 -0.19 -1.15
N ASP A 88 -6.84 -1.40 -1.69
CA ASP A 88 -7.76 -2.50 -1.36
C ASP A 88 -7.38 -3.13 -0.01
N ILE A 89 -7.73 -2.45 1.08
CA ILE A 89 -7.38 -2.83 2.46
C ILE A 89 -8.65 -3.00 3.27
N PHE A 90 -8.70 -4.06 4.07
CA PHE A 90 -9.77 -4.39 5.01
C PHE A 90 -9.24 -4.27 6.43
N MET A 91 -9.97 -3.56 7.29
CA MET A 91 -9.59 -3.35 8.68
C MET A 91 -10.77 -3.70 9.62
N PRO A 92 -10.49 -4.37 10.76
CA PRO A 92 -11.49 -4.54 11.80
C PRO A 92 -11.72 -3.20 12.47
N ALA A 93 -12.87 -2.56 12.27
CA ALA A 93 -13.17 -1.28 12.90
C ALA A 93 -13.94 -1.46 14.21
N CYS A 94 -13.80 -0.51 15.13
CA CYS A 94 -14.64 -0.42 16.33
C CYS A 94 -14.95 1.01 16.71
N ASP A 95 -16.07 1.22 17.41
CA ASP A 95 -16.41 2.52 17.98
C ASP A 95 -15.71 2.75 19.33
N VAL A 96 -15.14 3.94 19.53
CA VAL A 96 -14.44 4.35 20.76
C VAL A 96 -15.32 4.24 22.00
N ARG A 97 -16.64 4.46 21.87
CA ARG A 97 -17.61 4.33 22.96
C ARG A 97 -17.81 2.88 23.36
N ASN A 98 -17.81 1.95 22.38
CA ASN A 98 -17.81 0.52 22.69
C ASN A 98 -16.52 0.08 23.38
N VAL A 99 -15.36 0.62 22.95
CA VAL A 99 -14.09 0.34 23.62
C VAL A 99 -14.12 0.84 25.06
N ALA A 100 -14.60 2.06 25.31
CA ALA A 100 -14.74 2.60 26.67
C ALA A 100 -15.68 1.75 27.53
N GLN A 101 -16.86 1.40 26.99
CA GLN A 101 -17.82 0.53 27.68
C GLN A 101 -17.22 -0.85 27.99
N ALA A 102 -16.45 -1.42 27.05
CA ALA A 102 -15.78 -2.70 27.24
C ALA A 102 -14.77 -2.67 28.40
N HIS A 103 -14.02 -1.58 28.57
CA HIS A 103 -13.11 -1.43 29.72
C HIS A 103 -13.89 -1.37 31.04
N ILE A 104 -14.96 -0.58 31.10
CA ILE A 104 -15.79 -0.46 32.31
C ILE A 104 -16.42 -1.81 32.66
N ASN A 105 -17.04 -2.48 31.68
CA ASN A 105 -17.74 -3.73 31.91
C ASN A 105 -16.76 -4.87 32.26
N ALA A 106 -15.54 -4.85 31.72
CA ALA A 106 -14.50 -5.80 32.11
C ALA A 106 -14.06 -5.64 33.57
N MET A 107 -13.97 -4.41 34.09
CA MET A 107 -13.62 -4.17 35.50
C MET A 107 -14.73 -4.58 36.48
N MET A 108 -15.97 -4.65 36.01
CA MET A 108 -17.16 -4.89 36.84
C MET A 108 -17.73 -6.32 36.70
N ASN A 109 -17.29 -7.09 35.70
CA ASN A 109 -17.83 -8.42 35.41
C ASN A 109 -16.76 -9.51 35.65
N PRO A 110 -16.92 -10.35 36.69
CA PRO A 110 -16.04 -11.48 36.95
C PRO A 110 -15.93 -12.49 35.80
N GLU A 111 -16.90 -12.59 34.89
CA GLU A 111 -16.76 -13.46 33.70
C GLU A 111 -15.69 -12.96 32.71
N ALA A 112 -15.26 -11.70 32.83
CA ALA A 112 -14.18 -11.11 32.04
C ALA A 112 -12.79 -11.39 32.62
N ASP A 113 -12.72 -11.93 33.84
CA ASP A 113 -11.48 -12.19 34.56
C ASP A 113 -10.60 -13.20 33.84
N SER A 114 -9.29 -12.90 33.77
CA SER A 114 -8.31 -13.77 33.11
C SER A 114 -8.63 -14.06 31.64
N GLN A 115 -9.37 -13.16 30.98
CA GLN A 115 -9.72 -13.28 29.57
C GLN A 115 -9.08 -12.21 28.70
N ARG A 116 -8.98 -12.54 27.42
CA ARG A 116 -8.76 -11.60 26.33
C ARG A 116 -10.10 -11.32 25.67
N HIS A 117 -10.33 -10.08 25.23
CA HIS A 117 -11.55 -9.68 24.54
C HIS A 117 -11.23 -8.90 23.26
N ILE A 118 -11.82 -9.29 22.14
CA ILE A 118 -11.74 -8.56 20.88
C ILE A 118 -12.92 -7.59 20.80
N ILE A 119 -12.63 -6.31 20.50
CA ILE A 119 -13.67 -5.29 20.31
C ILE A 119 -13.70 -4.86 18.85
N VAL A 120 -14.75 -5.28 18.14
CA VAL A 120 -15.01 -4.95 16.72
C VAL A 120 -16.51 -4.72 16.49
N SER A 121 -16.84 -3.70 15.69
CA SER A 121 -18.22 -3.33 15.38
C SER A 121 -18.90 -4.32 14.43
N THR A 122 -18.14 -4.99 13.57
CA THR A 122 -18.65 -6.00 12.62
C THR A 122 -17.72 -7.20 12.57
N VAL A 123 -18.28 -8.39 12.37
CA VAL A 123 -17.48 -9.63 12.24
C VAL A 123 -16.67 -9.63 10.95
N GLU A 124 -17.28 -9.21 9.84
CA GLU A 124 -16.57 -8.97 8.60
C GLU A 124 -15.89 -7.60 8.64
N ASN A 125 -14.60 -7.57 8.29
CA ASN A 125 -13.86 -6.32 8.20
C ASN A 125 -14.45 -5.43 7.10
N THR A 126 -14.46 -4.12 7.38
CA THR A 126 -14.86 -3.11 6.40
C THR A 126 -13.65 -2.68 5.58
N SER A 127 -13.86 -2.44 4.29
CA SER A 127 -12.79 -1.94 3.42
C SER A 127 -12.63 -0.43 3.53
N MET A 128 -11.43 0.07 3.20
CA MET A 128 -11.20 1.51 3.04
C MET A 128 -12.16 2.14 2.01
N LYS A 129 -12.60 1.36 1.02
CA LYS A 129 -13.62 1.80 0.06
C LYS A 129 -15.01 1.90 0.69
N ASP A 130 -15.39 0.99 1.58
CA ASP A 130 -16.66 1.11 2.31
C ASP A 130 -16.66 2.39 3.14
N TRP A 131 -15.55 2.71 3.83
CA TRP A 131 -15.42 3.96 4.58
C TRP A 131 -15.52 5.19 3.69
N ALA A 132 -14.83 5.19 2.55
CA ALA A 132 -14.91 6.29 1.59
C ALA A 132 -16.32 6.48 1.03
N LEU A 133 -17.06 5.40 0.76
CA LEU A 133 -18.44 5.48 0.28
C LEU A 133 -19.40 6.05 1.35
N ILE A 134 -19.20 5.69 2.62
CA ILE A 134 -19.98 6.26 3.74
C ILE A 134 -19.73 7.77 3.83
N LEU A 135 -18.46 8.18 3.77
CA LEU A 135 -18.08 9.59 3.83
C LEU A 135 -18.59 10.36 2.61
N ASP A 136 -18.48 9.79 1.42
CA ASP A 136 -19.02 10.40 0.20
C ASP A 136 -20.53 10.60 0.29
N GLN A 137 -21.27 9.59 0.76
CA GLN A 137 -22.72 9.66 0.94
C GLN A 137 -23.13 10.80 1.89
N GLU A 138 -22.40 10.99 3.00
CA GLU A 138 -22.78 11.97 4.02
C GLU A 138 -22.21 13.39 3.83
N PHE A 139 -21.10 13.52 3.09
CA PHE A 139 -20.37 14.78 2.99
C PHE A 139 -20.28 15.33 1.55
N SER A 140 -20.65 14.57 0.52
CA SER A 140 -20.68 15.08 -0.87
C SER A 140 -21.62 16.28 -1.03
N SER A 141 -22.81 16.22 -0.42
CA SER A 141 -23.77 17.34 -0.40
C SER A 141 -23.25 18.59 0.33
N LYS A 142 -22.20 18.43 1.16
CA LYS A 142 -21.53 19.51 1.90
C LYS A 142 -20.28 20.03 1.17
N GLY A 143 -20.04 19.60 -0.07
CA GLY A 143 -18.93 20.07 -0.91
C GLY A 143 -17.64 19.25 -0.80
N TYR A 144 -17.62 18.15 -0.05
CA TYR A 144 -16.45 17.27 0.01
C TYR A 144 -16.37 16.37 -1.23
N ASN A 145 -15.14 16.11 -1.71
CA ASN A 145 -14.89 15.28 -2.90
C ASN A 145 -14.10 14.02 -2.53
N VAL A 146 -14.80 13.06 -1.93
CA VAL A 146 -14.20 11.86 -1.34
C VAL A 146 -13.76 10.88 -2.44
N PRO A 147 -12.53 10.33 -2.37
CA PRO A 147 -12.03 9.39 -3.38
C PRO A 147 -12.67 8.01 -3.19
N THR A 148 -13.36 7.48 -4.20
CA THR A 148 -14.04 6.17 -4.13
C THR A 148 -13.45 5.10 -5.06
N LYS A 149 -12.43 5.48 -5.86
CA LYS A 149 -11.74 4.57 -6.79
C LYS A 149 -10.63 3.80 -6.09
N VAL A 150 -10.56 2.49 -6.34
CA VAL A 150 -9.50 1.61 -5.80
C VAL A 150 -8.45 1.36 -6.86
N ALA A 151 -7.18 1.53 -6.48
CA ALA A 151 -6.03 1.23 -7.32
C ALA A 151 -5.87 -0.30 -7.46
N PRO A 152 -5.48 -0.81 -8.63
CA PRO A 152 -5.09 -2.20 -8.76
C PRO A 152 -3.94 -2.56 -7.79
N ASN A 153 -4.03 -3.71 -7.12
CA ASN A 153 -3.04 -4.11 -6.09
C ASN A 153 -1.59 -4.13 -6.58
N PHE A 154 -1.33 -4.35 -7.87
CA PHE A 154 0.03 -4.28 -8.41
C PHE A 154 0.60 -2.86 -8.41
N MET A 155 -0.24 -1.84 -8.64
CA MET A 155 0.13 -0.44 -8.63
C MET A 155 0.45 0.00 -7.21
N VAL A 156 -0.37 -0.39 -6.23
CA VAL A 156 -0.11 -0.11 -4.81
C VAL A 156 1.17 -0.79 -4.34
N LYS A 157 1.42 -2.05 -4.76
CA LYS A 157 2.69 -2.76 -4.47
C LYS A 157 3.92 -2.09 -5.07
N PHE A 158 3.77 -1.41 -6.20
CA PHE A 158 4.83 -0.62 -6.81
C PHE A 158 5.05 0.70 -6.04
N MET A 159 3.97 1.43 -5.72
CA MET A 159 4.02 2.64 -4.89
C MET A 159 4.61 2.38 -3.51
N SER A 160 4.37 1.18 -2.96
CA SER A 160 4.94 0.73 -1.68
C SER A 160 6.46 0.70 -1.65
N LEU A 161 7.16 0.77 -2.79
CA LEU A 161 8.61 0.85 -2.83
C LEU A 161 9.13 2.27 -2.51
N PHE A 162 8.28 3.27 -2.67
CA PHE A 162 8.64 4.68 -2.61
C PHE A 162 7.98 5.43 -1.46
N ASP A 163 6.98 4.81 -0.81
CA ASP A 163 6.23 5.40 0.30
C ASP A 163 6.21 4.41 1.48
N ALA A 164 6.77 4.85 2.62
CA ALA A 164 6.88 4.03 3.83
C ALA A 164 5.51 3.69 4.46
N GLN A 165 4.53 4.59 4.35
CA GLN A 165 3.16 4.37 4.82
C GLN A 165 2.44 3.35 3.93
N ILE A 166 2.61 3.40 2.61
CA ILE A 166 2.06 2.40 1.68
C ILE A 166 2.79 1.05 1.85
N ASN A 167 4.10 1.07 2.08
CA ASN A 167 4.88 -0.13 2.36
C ASN A 167 4.39 -0.86 3.60
N SER A 168 4.07 -0.11 4.65
CA SER A 168 3.56 -0.65 5.91
C SER A 168 2.22 -1.39 5.70
N MET A 169 1.39 -0.91 4.77
CA MET A 169 0.08 -1.48 4.43
C MET A 169 0.13 -2.61 3.38
N LYS A 170 1.28 -2.83 2.72
CA LYS A 170 1.41 -3.76 1.58
C LYS A 170 0.91 -5.18 1.86
N LYS A 171 1.08 -5.64 3.10
CA LYS A 171 0.73 -7.00 3.53
C LYS A 171 -0.77 -7.22 3.70
N MET A 172 -1.52 -6.13 3.87
CA MET A 172 -2.97 -6.15 4.04
C MET A 172 -3.71 -6.09 2.70
N LEU A 173 -3.00 -5.81 1.59
CA LEU A 173 -3.61 -5.63 0.27
C LEU A 173 -4.35 -6.88 -0.21
N GLY A 174 -5.67 -6.75 -0.38
CA GLY A 174 -6.58 -7.82 -0.80
C GLY A 174 -6.80 -8.91 0.25
N ILE A 175 -6.31 -8.74 1.48
CA ILE A 175 -6.52 -9.69 2.57
C ILE A 175 -7.85 -9.37 3.25
N LYS A 176 -8.82 -10.29 3.14
CA LYS A 176 -10.10 -10.25 3.85
C LYS A 176 -10.00 -11.17 5.05
N SER A 177 -10.06 -10.63 6.26
CA SER A 177 -10.16 -11.39 7.50
C SER A 177 -11.41 -10.99 8.26
N SER A 178 -11.80 -11.82 9.21
CA SER A 178 -12.95 -11.59 10.09
C SER A 178 -12.53 -11.74 11.55
N PHE A 179 -13.26 -11.13 12.46
CA PHE A 179 -12.98 -11.17 13.90
C PHE A 179 -14.26 -11.45 14.66
N SER A 180 -14.24 -12.47 15.52
CA SER A 180 -15.38 -12.74 16.39
C SER A 180 -15.56 -11.61 17.40
N ASN A 181 -16.79 -11.13 17.56
CA ASN A 181 -17.20 -10.22 18.63
C ASN A 181 -18.12 -10.93 19.64
N SER A 182 -18.18 -12.26 19.64
CA SER A 182 -19.08 -13.01 20.50
C SER A 182 -18.82 -12.75 21.99
N ARG A 183 -17.57 -12.63 22.45
CA ARG A 183 -17.29 -12.31 23.86
C ARG A 183 -17.57 -10.85 24.20
N MET A 184 -17.38 -9.92 23.26
CA MET A 184 -17.77 -8.52 23.45
C MET A 184 -19.26 -8.41 23.76
N ILE A 185 -20.10 -9.16 23.05
CA ILE A 185 -21.54 -9.17 23.24
C ILE A 185 -21.92 -9.97 24.49
N ASN A 186 -21.46 -11.23 24.57
CA ASN A 186 -21.98 -12.17 25.57
C ASN A 186 -21.36 -11.99 26.95
N VAL A 187 -20.07 -11.62 27.04
CA VAL A 187 -19.36 -11.47 28.32
C VAL A 187 -19.33 -10.00 28.72
N LEU A 188 -18.83 -9.13 27.84
CA LEU A 188 -18.72 -7.71 28.17
C LEU A 188 -20.06 -6.97 28.08
N LYS A 189 -21.15 -7.60 27.59
CA LYS A 189 -22.47 -6.99 27.42
C LYS A 189 -22.42 -5.67 26.64
N VAL A 190 -21.52 -5.59 25.67
CA VAL A 190 -21.38 -4.42 24.80
C VAL A 190 -22.04 -4.71 23.46
N GLU A 191 -23.12 -3.99 23.18
CA GLU A 191 -23.74 -4.02 21.85
C GLU A 191 -22.89 -3.25 20.84
N PRO A 192 -22.60 -3.85 19.67
CA PRO A 192 -21.77 -3.20 18.66
C PRO A 192 -22.51 -2.02 18.03
N ILE A 193 -21.92 -0.84 18.13
CA ILE A 193 -22.28 0.30 17.30
C ILE A 193 -21.76 -0.01 15.90
N ALA A 194 -22.67 -0.45 15.04
CA ALA A 194 -22.34 -0.75 13.66
C ALA A 194 -21.86 0.51 12.93
N LEU A 195 -20.84 0.36 12.10
CA LEU A 195 -20.56 1.36 11.07
C LEU A 195 -21.80 1.46 10.18
N LYS A 196 -22.25 2.70 9.87
CA LYS A 196 -23.29 2.91 8.85
C LYS A 196 -22.82 2.20 7.58
N ILE A 197 -23.49 1.13 7.16
CA ILE A 197 -23.08 0.42 5.95
C ILE A 197 -23.67 1.21 4.76
N PRO A 198 -22.85 1.64 3.78
CA PRO A 198 -23.35 2.47 2.70
C PRO A 198 -24.29 1.66 1.82
N THR A 199 -25.35 2.28 1.33
CA THR A 199 -26.22 1.64 0.34
C THR A 199 -25.55 1.75 -1.02
N ILE A 200 -25.09 0.62 -1.58
CA ILE A 200 -24.42 0.56 -2.88
C ILE A 200 -25.43 0.17 -3.96
N TYR A 201 -25.49 0.96 -5.02
CA TYR A 201 -26.29 0.68 -6.21
C TYR A 201 -25.43 0.08 -7.31
N TRP A 202 -25.78 -1.12 -7.74
CA TRP A 202 -25.13 -1.89 -8.78
C TRP A 202 -25.91 -1.80 -10.09
N LYS A 203 -25.18 -1.82 -11.22
CA LYS A 203 -25.76 -1.89 -12.56
C LYS A 203 -25.02 -2.91 -13.42
N CYS A 204 -25.72 -3.49 -14.38
CA CYS A 204 -25.10 -4.38 -15.35
C CYS A 204 -24.07 -3.63 -16.20
N LYS A 205 -22.85 -4.15 -16.25
CA LYS A 205 -21.77 -3.57 -17.06
C LYS A 205 -21.92 -3.89 -18.55
N LEU A 206 -22.40 -5.09 -18.88
CA LEU A 206 -22.45 -5.62 -20.24
C LEU A 206 -23.75 -5.25 -20.96
N HIS A 207 -24.87 -5.31 -20.26
CA HIS A 207 -26.18 -4.94 -20.80
C HIS A 207 -26.51 -3.51 -20.38
N LYS A 208 -26.07 -2.53 -21.18
CA LYS A 208 -26.30 -1.10 -20.92
C LYS A 208 -27.79 -0.76 -20.78
N ASN A 209 -28.65 -1.50 -21.47
CA ASN A 209 -30.10 -1.35 -21.45
C ASN A 209 -30.77 -2.19 -20.34
N CYS A 210 -30.00 -2.73 -19.38
CA CYS A 210 -30.58 -3.45 -18.26
C CYS A 210 -31.44 -2.52 -17.39
N ASN A 211 -32.70 -2.92 -17.22
CA ASN A 211 -33.73 -2.21 -16.48
C ASN A 211 -33.67 -2.43 -14.97
N ASP A 212 -32.82 -3.34 -14.49
CA ASP A 212 -32.65 -3.61 -13.07
C ASP A 212 -31.43 -2.89 -12.47
N ARG A 213 -31.53 -2.63 -11.16
CA ARG A 213 -30.48 -2.16 -10.26
C ARG A 213 -30.49 -3.08 -9.04
N ALA A 214 -29.32 -3.59 -8.70
CA ALA A 214 -29.13 -4.28 -7.44
C ALA A 214 -28.69 -3.28 -6.36
N ILE A 215 -29.07 -3.54 -5.13
CA ILE A 215 -28.75 -2.73 -3.97
C ILE A 215 -28.09 -3.66 -2.95
N SER A 216 -26.98 -3.25 -2.35
CA SER A 216 -26.43 -3.98 -1.20
C SER A 216 -26.00 -3.02 -0.11
N SER A 217 -25.97 -3.52 1.11
CA SER A 217 -25.29 -2.86 2.22
C SER A 217 -23.80 -3.14 2.08
N GLY A 218 -23.03 -2.18 1.56
CA GLY A 218 -21.59 -2.32 1.32
C GLY A 218 -21.28 -3.11 0.05
N LEU A 219 -20.00 -3.42 -0.19
CA LEU A 219 -19.54 -4.04 -1.44
C LEU A 219 -19.80 -5.55 -1.56
N ASN A 220 -20.21 -6.20 -0.48
CA ASN A 220 -20.40 -7.65 -0.42
C ASN A 220 -21.88 -8.02 -0.63
N PRO A 221 -22.16 -9.25 -1.12
CA PRO A 221 -23.52 -9.78 -1.16
C PRO A 221 -24.13 -9.90 0.25
N PRO A 222 -25.47 -9.96 0.37
CA PRO A 222 -26.46 -10.17 -0.69
C PRO A 222 -26.75 -8.93 -1.55
N LEU A 223 -27.00 -9.17 -2.85
CA LEU A 223 -27.50 -8.17 -3.80
C LEU A 223 -29.04 -8.22 -3.81
N ASN A 224 -29.69 -7.16 -3.36
CA ASN A 224 -31.14 -7.01 -3.41
C ASN A 224 -31.55 -6.36 -4.73
N HIS A 225 -32.23 -7.11 -5.58
CA HIS A 225 -32.64 -6.64 -6.90
C HIS A 225 -33.95 -5.86 -6.84
N SER A 226 -33.97 -4.67 -7.45
CA SER A 226 -35.17 -3.83 -7.50
C SER A 226 -36.22 -4.33 -8.50
N ARG A 227 -35.78 -5.01 -9.57
CA ARG A 227 -36.58 -5.52 -10.69
C ARG A 227 -35.97 -6.83 -11.21
N LYS A 228 -36.68 -7.54 -12.10
CA LYS A 228 -36.07 -8.62 -12.87
C LYS A 228 -35.22 -8.03 -14.00
N HIS A 229 -34.04 -8.59 -14.21
CA HIS A 229 -33.22 -8.32 -15.39
C HIS A 229 -34.01 -8.60 -16.67
N ASN A 230 -33.95 -7.69 -17.65
CA ASN A 230 -34.50 -7.87 -19.01
C ASN A 230 -33.54 -8.61 -19.96
N HIS A 231 -32.53 -9.27 -19.41
CA HIS A 231 -31.58 -10.07 -20.16
C HIS A 231 -31.32 -11.38 -19.41
N ILE A 232 -30.95 -12.40 -20.16
CA ILE A 232 -30.57 -13.69 -19.59
C ILE A 232 -29.13 -13.59 -19.08
N ARG A 233 -28.81 -14.32 -18.02
CA ARG A 233 -27.44 -14.46 -17.54
C ARG A 233 -26.61 -15.17 -18.61
N ASP A 234 -25.54 -14.52 -19.06
CA ASP A 234 -24.49 -15.18 -19.84
C ASP A 234 -23.72 -16.14 -18.93
N LYS A 235 -24.17 -17.39 -18.91
CA LYS A 235 -23.67 -18.44 -18.00
C LYS A 235 -22.23 -18.80 -18.32
N GLU A 236 -21.89 -18.90 -19.60
CA GLU A 236 -20.55 -19.27 -20.07
C GLU A 236 -19.51 -18.22 -19.67
N ARG A 237 -19.82 -16.93 -19.86
CA ARG A 237 -18.90 -15.85 -19.52
C ARG A 237 -18.80 -15.61 -18.01
N SER A 238 -19.89 -15.85 -17.27
CA SER A 238 -19.85 -15.85 -15.81
C SER A 238 -18.93 -16.96 -15.28
N GLU A 239 -18.98 -18.14 -15.87
CA GLU A 239 -18.12 -19.27 -15.49
C GLU A 239 -16.65 -19.01 -15.86
N GLU A 240 -16.38 -18.33 -16.98
CA GLU A 240 -15.03 -17.89 -17.38
C GLU A 240 -14.38 -16.97 -16.32
N PHE A 241 -15.09 -15.93 -15.87
CA PHE A 241 -14.57 -15.01 -14.84
C PHE A 241 -14.26 -15.73 -13.52
N VAL A 242 -15.12 -16.66 -13.11
CA VAL A 242 -14.93 -17.48 -11.91
C VAL A 242 -13.69 -18.37 -12.07
N CYS A 243 -13.50 -18.98 -13.23
CA CYS A 243 -12.35 -19.83 -13.53
C CYS A 243 -11.02 -19.07 -13.41
N VAL A 244 -10.92 -17.89 -14.04
CA VAL A 244 -9.71 -17.06 -14.02
C VAL A 244 -9.31 -16.70 -12.59
N GLU A 245 -10.29 -16.40 -11.74
CA GLU A 245 -10.04 -16.02 -10.35
C GLU A 245 -9.62 -17.22 -9.49
N ILE A 246 -10.21 -18.40 -9.72
CA ILE A 246 -9.79 -19.66 -9.08
C ILE A 246 -8.34 -20.00 -9.45
N VAL A 247 -7.96 -19.89 -10.73
CA VAL A 247 -6.59 -20.14 -11.19
C VAL A 247 -5.60 -19.24 -10.46
N LYS A 248 -5.88 -17.93 -10.39
CA LYS A 248 -5.01 -16.95 -9.72
C LYS A 248 -4.87 -17.24 -8.23
N ASN A 249 -5.99 -17.50 -7.55
CA ASN A 249 -5.98 -17.83 -6.13
C ASN A 249 -5.18 -19.10 -5.85
N LYS A 250 -5.36 -20.16 -6.63
CA LYS A 250 -4.56 -21.39 -6.47
C LYS A 250 -3.09 -21.18 -6.80
N ALA A 251 -2.77 -20.37 -7.81
CA ALA A 251 -1.39 -20.07 -8.17
C ALA A 251 -0.62 -19.33 -7.06
N LEU A 252 -1.32 -18.45 -6.33
CA LEU A 252 -0.77 -17.67 -5.21
C LEU A 252 -0.70 -18.45 -3.90
N ASN A 253 -1.68 -19.32 -3.64
CA ASN A 253 -1.86 -19.96 -2.33
C ASN A 253 -1.37 -21.41 -2.28
N THR A 254 -0.98 -22.00 -3.41
CA THR A 254 -0.46 -23.38 -3.48
C THR A 254 0.85 -23.44 -4.26
N ASN A 255 1.69 -24.43 -3.95
CA ASN A 255 2.90 -24.75 -4.73
C ASN A 255 2.63 -25.77 -5.86
N ASN A 256 1.37 -26.16 -6.08
CA ASN A 256 1.02 -27.21 -7.04
C ASN A 256 1.50 -26.85 -8.46
N PRO A 257 2.03 -27.82 -9.23
CA PRO A 257 2.46 -27.54 -10.60
C PRO A 257 1.24 -27.14 -11.47
N PRO A 258 1.44 -26.37 -12.56
CA PRO A 258 0.35 -25.91 -13.42
C PRO A 258 -0.62 -27.00 -13.89
N ARG A 259 -0.09 -28.21 -14.13
CA ARG A 259 -0.88 -29.39 -14.49
C ARG A 259 -1.83 -29.84 -13.37
N ALA A 260 -1.38 -29.83 -12.12
CA ALA A 260 -2.21 -30.21 -10.98
C ALA A 260 -3.32 -29.19 -10.70
N ILE A 261 -3.00 -27.89 -10.76
CA ILE A 261 -3.99 -26.81 -10.63
C ILE A 261 -5.06 -26.94 -11.72
N ARG A 262 -4.66 -27.24 -12.96
CA ARG A 262 -5.59 -27.47 -14.08
C ARG A 262 -6.51 -28.67 -13.85
N ILE A 263 -5.97 -29.81 -13.40
CA ILE A 263 -6.78 -31.02 -13.09
C ILE A 263 -7.79 -30.72 -11.99
N GLU A 264 -7.39 -29.96 -10.97
CA GLU A 264 -8.31 -29.57 -9.90
C GLU A 264 -9.42 -28.64 -10.40
N ILE A 265 -9.13 -27.71 -11.30
CA ILE A 265 -10.14 -26.82 -11.89
C ILE A 265 -11.11 -27.61 -12.76
N GLN A 266 -10.62 -28.61 -13.49
CA GLN A 266 -11.45 -29.51 -14.30
C GLN A 266 -12.51 -30.26 -13.49
N LYS A 267 -12.28 -30.47 -12.19
CA LYS A 267 -13.23 -31.14 -11.30
C LYS A 267 -14.41 -30.27 -10.87
N VAL A 268 -14.29 -28.94 -11.00
CA VAL A 268 -15.26 -27.98 -10.42
C VAL A 268 -15.96 -27.13 -11.49
N MET A 269 -15.60 -27.29 -12.77
CA MET A 269 -16.05 -26.41 -13.85
C MET A 269 -16.70 -27.19 -14.99
N SER A 270 -17.59 -26.52 -15.72
CA SER A 270 -18.22 -27.07 -16.93
C SER A 270 -17.19 -27.26 -18.05
N PHE A 271 -17.44 -28.23 -18.93
CA PHE A 271 -16.60 -28.48 -20.10
C PHE A 271 -16.49 -27.25 -21.01
N THR A 272 -17.58 -26.51 -21.20
CA THR A 272 -17.65 -25.28 -21.99
C THR A 272 -16.80 -24.15 -21.39
N ALA A 273 -16.85 -23.95 -20.07
CA ALA A 273 -16.00 -22.96 -19.39
C ALA A 273 -14.50 -23.32 -19.44
N LEU A 274 -14.17 -24.61 -19.40
CA LEU A 274 -12.78 -25.08 -19.57
C LEU A 274 -12.24 -24.82 -20.98
N CYS A 275 -13.10 -24.86 -21.99
CA CYS A 275 -12.74 -24.54 -23.38
C CYS A 275 -12.58 -23.03 -23.61
N SER A 276 -13.35 -22.18 -22.91
CA SER A 276 -13.28 -20.72 -23.05
C SER A 276 -12.09 -20.09 -22.31
N VAL A 277 -11.65 -20.69 -21.19
CA VAL A 277 -10.56 -20.18 -20.35
C VAL A 277 -9.20 -20.58 -20.92
N SER A 278 -8.97 -20.26 -22.19
CA SER A 278 -7.69 -20.29 -22.90
C SER A 278 -6.93 -21.64 -22.93
N LYS A 279 -6.10 -21.85 -23.96
CA LYS A 279 -5.32 -23.08 -24.15
C LYS A 279 -4.50 -23.45 -22.90
N PRO A 280 -4.14 -24.73 -22.70
CA PRO A 280 -3.35 -25.20 -21.55
C PRO A 280 -2.11 -24.33 -21.22
N ASP A 281 -1.45 -23.82 -22.25
CA ASP A 281 -0.29 -22.94 -22.11
C ASP A 281 -0.63 -21.57 -21.54
N ALA A 282 -1.81 -21.02 -21.83
CA ALA A 282 -2.26 -19.76 -21.25
C ALA A 282 -2.50 -19.88 -19.74
N ILE A 283 -3.11 -20.99 -19.29
CA ILE A 283 -3.27 -21.29 -17.85
C ILE A 283 -1.88 -21.43 -17.20
N ARG A 284 -0.95 -22.14 -17.84
CA ARG A 284 0.44 -22.26 -17.38
C ARG A 284 1.12 -20.89 -17.24
N GLN A 285 1.00 -20.04 -18.26
CA GLN A 285 1.57 -18.68 -18.25
C GLN A 285 0.95 -17.79 -17.17
N MET A 286 -0.36 -17.91 -16.94
CA MET A 286 -1.05 -17.22 -15.84
C MET A 286 -0.48 -17.60 -14.47
N ILE A 287 -0.24 -18.90 -14.25
CA ILE A 287 0.33 -19.42 -13.00
C ILE A 287 1.78 -18.95 -12.81
N LEU A 288 2.59 -18.99 -13.87
CA LEU A 288 3.99 -18.52 -13.82
C LEU A 288 4.07 -17.02 -13.50
N ARG A 289 3.25 -16.20 -14.17
CA ARG A 289 3.17 -14.74 -13.93
C ARG A 289 2.71 -14.38 -12.52
N ALA A 290 1.83 -15.19 -11.92
CA ALA A 290 1.40 -15.00 -10.55
C ALA A 290 2.52 -15.30 -9.53
N ARG A 291 3.43 -16.24 -9.85
CA ARG A 291 4.48 -16.73 -8.96
C ARG A 291 5.81 -15.97 -9.03
N THR A 292 6.19 -15.40 -10.16
CA THR A 292 7.50 -14.74 -10.38
C THR A 292 7.70 -13.37 -9.69
N LYS A 293 6.86 -12.99 -8.71
CA LYS A 293 6.88 -11.67 -8.05
C LYS A 293 7.68 -11.57 -6.73
N LYS A 294 8.76 -12.33 -6.53
CA LYS A 294 9.63 -12.24 -5.32
C LYS A 294 11.12 -12.17 -5.66
N PHE A 295 11.72 -10.99 -5.48
CA PHE A 295 13.14 -10.83 -5.13
C PHE A 295 13.21 -10.10 -3.78
N SER A 296 13.98 -10.62 -2.81
CA SER A 296 14.20 -10.01 -1.49
C SER A 296 15.69 -9.90 -1.18
N PHE A 297 16.11 -8.78 -0.58
CA PHE A 297 17.48 -8.48 -0.15
C PHE A 297 17.96 -9.37 1.02
N LYS A 298 19.27 -9.66 1.10
CA LYS A 298 19.89 -10.53 2.12
C LYS A 298 20.17 -9.75 3.41
N LYS A 299 19.93 -10.42 4.54
CA LYS A 299 20.18 -9.97 5.91
C LYS A 299 21.70 -10.04 6.15
N ASN A 300 22.36 -8.89 6.41
CA ASN A 300 23.80 -8.67 6.77
C ASN A 300 24.58 -7.70 5.87
N GLU A 301 23.94 -6.95 4.97
CA GLU A 301 24.64 -5.91 4.19
C GLU A 301 24.54 -4.56 4.92
N GLU A 302 25.68 -3.88 5.16
CA GLU A 302 25.66 -2.51 5.67
C GLU A 302 24.99 -1.59 4.62
N PHE A 303 23.97 -0.83 5.06
CA PHE A 303 23.21 0.06 4.18
C PHE A 303 23.45 1.54 4.47
N TYR A 304 24.10 1.86 5.58
CA TYR A 304 24.46 3.22 6.00
C TYR A 304 25.95 3.41 5.77
N TRP A 305 26.31 4.14 4.72
CA TRP A 305 27.69 4.13 4.19
C TRP A 305 28.45 5.43 4.43
N GLY A 306 27.74 6.54 4.63
CA GLY A 306 28.38 7.83 4.86
C GLY A 306 27.48 8.84 5.56
N ASP A 307 28.10 9.64 6.41
CA ASP A 307 27.46 10.75 7.09
C ASP A 307 28.47 11.86 7.33
N SER A 308 28.13 13.09 6.93
CA SER A 308 29.01 14.23 7.14
C SER A 308 29.00 14.78 8.58
N GLY A 309 28.21 14.19 9.47
CA GLY A 309 28.27 14.40 10.92
C GLY A 309 27.14 15.26 11.48
N SER A 310 26.78 15.04 12.74
CA SER A 310 25.68 15.74 13.42
C SER A 310 25.91 17.24 13.61
N ASP A 311 27.18 17.68 13.66
CA ASP A 311 27.55 19.08 13.86
C ASP A 311 27.56 19.89 12.55
N ASP A 312 27.38 19.21 11.41
CA ASP A 312 27.33 19.82 10.09
C ASP A 312 25.95 20.44 9.82
N LYS A 313 25.89 21.77 9.77
CA LYS A 313 24.66 22.53 9.44
C LYS A 313 24.06 22.13 8.08
N ASN A 314 24.85 21.53 7.20
CA ASN A 314 24.44 20.99 5.91
C ASN A 314 24.75 19.49 5.83
N ARG A 315 24.40 18.74 6.89
CA ARG A 315 24.61 17.29 7.01
C ARG A 315 24.11 16.54 5.78
N VAL A 316 24.92 15.66 5.23
CA VAL A 316 24.54 14.76 4.13
C VAL A 316 24.72 13.33 4.59
N ILE A 317 23.70 12.51 4.37
CA ILE A 317 23.69 11.09 4.74
C ILE A 317 23.55 10.27 3.46
N VAL A 318 24.39 9.25 3.28
CA VAL A 318 24.43 8.39 2.10
C VAL A 318 24.18 6.93 2.49
N PHE A 319 23.23 6.33 1.80
CA PHE A 319 22.86 4.92 1.92
C PHE A 319 23.17 4.19 0.60
N THR A 320 23.89 3.08 0.70
CA THR A 320 24.24 2.20 -0.42
C THR A 320 24.73 0.87 0.15
N THR A 321 25.16 -0.05 -0.70
CA THR A 321 25.74 -1.33 -0.28
C THR A 321 27.00 -1.66 -1.08
N GLU A 322 27.84 -2.58 -0.60
CA GLU A 322 29.02 -3.02 -1.35
C GLU A 322 28.68 -3.49 -2.75
N LYS A 323 27.57 -4.23 -2.91
CA LYS A 323 27.13 -4.69 -4.22
C LYS A 323 26.77 -3.52 -5.14
N ASN A 324 26.09 -2.50 -4.62
CA ASN A 324 25.75 -1.32 -5.40
C ASN A 324 26.99 -0.50 -5.79
N LEU A 325 27.99 -0.42 -4.90
CA LEU A 325 29.27 0.22 -5.19
C LEU A 325 30.06 -0.54 -6.25
N SER A 326 30.07 -1.88 -6.18
CA SER A 326 30.64 -2.72 -7.24
C SER A 326 29.99 -2.44 -8.59
N LEU A 327 28.64 -2.37 -8.63
CA LEU A 327 27.93 -2.03 -9.85
C LEU A 327 28.29 -0.63 -10.37
N LEU A 328 28.42 0.36 -9.48
CA LEU A 328 28.84 1.71 -9.88
C LEU A 328 30.27 1.74 -10.44
N ASN A 329 31.16 0.88 -9.95
CA ASN A 329 32.52 0.73 -10.48
C ASN A 329 32.58 0.02 -11.83
N ASP A 330 31.63 -0.89 -12.09
CA ASP A 330 31.57 -1.70 -13.31
C ASP A 330 30.89 -0.95 -14.48
N TYR A 331 29.95 -0.04 -14.18
CA TYR A 331 29.17 0.68 -15.18
C TYR A 331 29.49 2.17 -15.18
N CYS A 332 29.81 2.70 -16.36
CA CYS A 332 30.32 4.07 -16.50
C CYS A 332 29.25 5.14 -16.84
N ASP A 333 28.00 4.75 -17.06
CA ASP A 333 26.90 5.68 -17.39
C ASP A 333 25.87 5.70 -16.26
N TRP A 334 25.85 6.80 -15.52
CA TRP A 334 25.01 6.93 -14.34
C TRP A 334 23.80 7.83 -14.61
N TYR A 335 22.75 7.64 -13.83
CA TYR A 335 21.52 8.41 -13.90
C TYR A 335 21.17 8.97 -12.54
N ALA A 336 21.13 10.28 -12.42
CA ALA A 336 20.99 10.99 -11.16
C ALA A 336 19.67 11.75 -11.14
N ASP A 337 18.86 11.54 -10.11
CA ASP A 337 17.56 12.19 -9.95
C ASP A 337 17.33 12.68 -8.51
N GLY A 338 16.77 13.88 -8.39
CA GLY A 338 16.41 14.49 -7.10
C GLY A 338 14.90 14.49 -6.92
N THR A 339 14.39 13.83 -5.87
CA THR A 339 12.96 13.78 -5.56
C THR A 339 12.65 14.55 -4.26
N PHE A 340 11.54 15.31 -4.28
CA PHE A 340 11.26 16.36 -3.28
C PHE A 340 10.02 16.12 -2.40
N ASP A 341 9.09 15.25 -2.80
CA ASP A 341 7.70 15.35 -2.33
C ASP A 341 7.36 14.58 -1.03
N MET A 342 8.32 13.98 -0.33
CA MET A 342 8.03 13.21 0.90
C MET A 342 9.21 13.15 1.90
N PHE A 343 9.53 14.23 2.64
CA PHE A 343 10.61 14.17 3.65
C PHE A 343 10.38 14.92 4.98
N PRO A 344 11.01 14.46 6.08
CA PRO A 344 11.03 15.15 7.37
C PRO A 344 11.66 16.55 7.24
N THR A 345 11.23 17.49 8.08
CA THR A 345 11.55 18.94 8.03
C THR A 345 13.04 19.31 7.93
N PHE A 346 13.98 18.40 8.22
CA PHE A 346 15.42 18.64 8.20
C PHE A 346 16.12 18.38 6.85
N PHE A 347 15.54 17.58 5.96
CA PHE A 347 16.10 17.32 4.62
C PHE A 347 15.13 17.78 3.53
N LYS A 348 15.62 18.53 2.55
CA LYS A 348 14.77 19.11 1.50
C LYS A 348 14.67 18.24 0.24
N GLN A 349 15.58 17.29 0.06
CA GLN A 349 15.56 16.39 -1.09
C GLN A 349 16.27 15.08 -0.79
N ILE A 350 15.82 13.99 -1.42
CA ILE A 350 16.65 12.80 -1.64
C ILE A 350 17.17 12.84 -3.06
N TYR A 351 18.45 12.52 -3.21
CA TYR A 351 19.14 12.39 -4.47
C TYR A 351 19.51 10.93 -4.68
N ILE A 352 19.13 10.34 -5.81
CA ILE A 352 19.32 8.91 -6.08
C ILE A 352 20.20 8.75 -7.32
N LEU A 353 21.25 7.94 -7.20
CA LEU A 353 22.06 7.50 -8.35
C LEU A 353 21.59 6.13 -8.78
N HIS A 354 21.35 5.98 -10.07
CA HIS A 354 20.85 4.79 -10.72
C HIS A 354 21.78 4.35 -11.85
N LEU A 355 21.70 3.07 -12.17
CA LEU A 355 22.25 2.47 -13.37
C LEU A 355 21.13 1.89 -14.22
N ILE A 356 21.30 1.85 -15.53
CA ILE A 356 20.44 1.06 -16.40
C ILE A 356 21.22 -0.17 -16.83
N ILE A 357 20.81 -1.33 -16.33
CA ILE A 357 21.43 -2.62 -16.66
C ILE A 357 20.36 -3.48 -17.33
N ASN A 358 20.62 -3.93 -18.56
CA ASN A 358 19.68 -4.74 -19.35
C ASN A 358 18.27 -4.13 -19.44
N GLY A 359 18.18 -2.82 -19.65
CA GLY A 359 16.91 -2.09 -19.72
C GLY A 359 16.17 -1.92 -18.40
N THR A 360 16.77 -2.31 -17.27
CA THR A 360 16.20 -2.14 -15.93
C THR A 360 16.93 -1.02 -15.20
N LEU A 361 16.17 -0.07 -14.64
CA LEU A 361 16.70 0.99 -13.80
C LEU A 361 16.94 0.45 -12.38
N ILE A 362 18.18 0.49 -11.93
CA ILE A 362 18.64 -0.04 -10.65
C ILE A 362 19.13 1.13 -9.80
N PRO A 363 18.48 1.47 -8.68
CA PRO A 363 18.97 2.48 -7.76
C PRO A 363 20.15 1.93 -6.94
N CYS A 364 21.28 2.61 -6.99
CA CYS A 364 22.53 2.18 -6.36
C CYS A 364 22.86 3.00 -5.11
N VAL A 365 22.63 4.32 -5.13
CA VAL A 365 22.95 5.21 -4.00
C VAL A 365 21.75 6.11 -3.70
N TYR A 366 21.45 6.26 -2.41
CA TYR A 366 20.46 7.21 -1.91
C TYR A 366 21.16 8.22 -1.01
N ALA A 367 21.03 9.51 -1.30
CA ALA A 367 21.64 10.57 -0.49
C ALA A 367 20.57 11.56 0.01
N MET A 368 20.55 11.82 1.31
CA MET A 368 19.68 12.81 1.94
C MET A 368 20.39 14.16 1.99
N LEU A 369 19.80 15.18 1.35
CA LEU A 369 20.40 16.50 1.20
C LEU A 369 19.50 17.59 1.82
N PRO A 370 20.04 18.48 2.68
CA PRO A 370 19.27 19.52 3.36
C PRO A 370 19.00 20.74 2.50
N ASN A 371 19.69 20.89 1.35
CA ASN A 371 19.42 21.96 0.40
C ASN A 371 19.68 21.53 -1.05
N LYS A 372 19.29 22.38 -2.01
CA LYS A 372 19.41 22.12 -3.46
C LYS A 372 20.81 22.46 -4.00
N LYS A 373 21.36 23.60 -3.57
CA LYS A 373 22.49 24.26 -4.26
C LYS A 373 23.88 23.85 -3.78
N GLN A 374 24.09 23.59 -2.48
CA GLN A 374 25.43 23.44 -1.90
C GLN A 374 25.77 21.99 -1.52
N THR A 375 24.77 21.15 -1.28
CA THR A 375 24.99 19.80 -0.75
C THR A 375 25.21 18.73 -1.82
N ALA A 376 24.92 19.02 -3.09
CA ALA A 376 25.22 18.11 -4.20
C ALA A 376 26.73 17.86 -4.35
N ASN A 377 27.55 18.90 -4.21
CA ASN A 377 29.01 18.77 -4.20
C ASN A 377 29.51 17.83 -3.09
N LYS A 378 28.96 18.00 -1.88
CA LYS A 378 29.33 17.20 -0.72
C LYS A 378 28.93 15.73 -0.92
N MET A 379 27.70 15.47 -1.35
CA MET A 379 27.25 14.13 -1.72
C MET A 379 28.19 13.49 -2.74
N PHE A 380 28.48 14.15 -3.86
CA PHE A 380 29.30 13.55 -4.91
C PHE A 380 30.75 13.29 -4.44
N LYS A 381 31.31 14.12 -3.55
CA LYS A 381 32.60 13.84 -2.90
C LYS A 381 32.55 12.59 -2.02
N MET A 382 31.48 12.43 -1.23
CA MET A 382 31.27 11.23 -0.41
C MET A 382 31.15 9.99 -1.30
N VAL A 383 30.32 10.04 -2.35
CA VAL A 383 30.17 8.92 -3.29
C VAL A 383 31.50 8.59 -3.97
N ARG A 384 32.28 9.59 -4.38
CA ARG A 384 33.62 9.38 -4.94
C ARG A 384 34.55 8.65 -3.98
N SER A 385 34.44 8.89 -2.67
CA SER A 385 35.24 8.18 -1.67
C SER A 385 34.80 6.72 -1.46
N PHE A 386 33.64 6.31 -1.97
CA PHE A 386 33.11 4.94 -1.85
C PHE A 386 33.37 4.08 -3.08
N ILE A 387 33.86 4.67 -4.17
CA ILE A 387 34.07 4.02 -5.47
C ILE A 387 35.54 4.11 -5.86
N THR A 388 35.96 3.25 -6.79
CA THR A 388 37.32 3.25 -7.34
C THR A 388 37.37 3.83 -8.75
N ASN A 389 36.28 3.70 -9.53
CA ASN A 389 36.19 4.20 -10.89
C ASN A 389 35.18 5.33 -11.00
N ASP A 390 35.60 6.48 -11.55
CA ASP A 390 34.70 7.59 -11.83
C ASP A 390 33.81 7.28 -13.07
N PRO A 391 32.55 7.74 -13.10
CA PRO A 391 31.67 7.56 -14.27
C PRO A 391 32.21 8.33 -15.49
N LYS A 392 31.97 7.80 -16.69
CA LYS A 392 32.22 8.50 -17.96
C LYS A 392 31.12 9.49 -18.28
N SER A 393 29.88 9.18 -17.94
CA SER A 393 28.76 10.09 -18.11
C SER A 393 27.75 10.04 -16.98
N VAL A 394 27.07 11.15 -16.76
CA VAL A 394 25.94 11.25 -15.84
C VAL A 394 24.78 11.95 -16.52
N ASN A 395 23.66 11.25 -16.60
CA ASN A 395 22.37 11.77 -17.04
C ASN A 395 21.63 12.33 -15.82
N MET A 396 21.23 13.60 -15.85
CA MET A 396 20.57 14.22 -14.70
C MET A 396 19.62 15.35 -15.08
N ASP A 397 18.81 15.80 -14.13
CA ASP A 397 17.99 17.00 -14.28
C ASP A 397 18.84 18.27 -14.49
N PHE A 398 18.24 19.33 -15.02
CA PHE A 398 18.87 20.59 -15.40
C PHE A 398 19.25 21.50 -14.22
N GLU A 399 19.51 20.90 -13.05
CA GLU A 399 19.99 21.63 -11.88
C GLU A 399 21.49 21.95 -12.05
N LYS A 400 21.79 23.18 -12.48
CA LYS A 400 23.15 23.66 -12.74
C LYS A 400 24.15 23.36 -11.62
N ALA A 401 23.73 23.48 -10.36
CA ALA A 401 24.61 23.22 -9.22
C ALA A 401 25.04 21.74 -9.12
N ALA A 402 24.11 20.82 -9.38
CA ALA A 402 24.39 19.38 -9.41
C ALA A 402 25.24 19.01 -10.64
N MET A 403 24.89 19.54 -11.82
CA MET A 403 25.63 19.32 -13.07
C MET A 403 27.10 19.77 -12.94
N ASN A 404 27.33 21.00 -12.49
CA ASN A 404 28.68 21.53 -12.29
C ASN A 404 29.45 20.72 -11.24
N SER A 405 28.78 20.28 -10.18
CA SER A 405 29.42 19.47 -9.13
C SER A 405 29.84 18.11 -9.65
N ALA A 406 28.97 17.40 -10.37
CA ALA A 406 29.29 16.08 -10.94
C ALA A 406 30.43 16.18 -11.97
N GLN A 407 30.39 17.20 -12.84
CA GLN A 407 31.45 17.41 -13.82
C GLN A 407 32.79 17.74 -13.15
N MET A 408 32.80 18.61 -12.13
CA MET A 408 34.02 18.98 -11.41
C MET A 408 34.60 17.82 -10.59
N ILE A 409 33.76 16.97 -10.00
CA ILE A 409 34.21 15.90 -9.10
C ILE A 409 34.65 14.66 -9.88
N PHE A 410 33.92 14.27 -10.92
CA PHE A 410 34.17 13.03 -11.69
C PHE A 410 34.84 13.26 -13.04
N GLY A 411 34.91 14.49 -13.54
CA GLY A 411 35.42 14.77 -14.90
C GLY A 411 34.53 14.18 -16.02
N CYS A 412 33.27 13.87 -15.73
CA CYS A 412 32.36 13.15 -16.60
C CYS A 412 31.63 14.05 -17.61
N LYS A 413 31.06 13.44 -18.67
CA LYS A 413 30.12 14.11 -19.58
C LYS A 413 28.75 14.22 -18.91
N ILE A 414 28.12 15.39 -18.98
CA ILE A 414 26.77 15.59 -18.45
C ILE A 414 25.74 15.56 -19.57
N TYR A 415 24.71 14.73 -19.39
CA TYR A 415 23.55 14.68 -20.27
C TYR A 415 22.30 15.14 -19.52
N GLY A 416 21.46 15.93 -20.19
CA GLY A 416 20.20 16.41 -19.63
C GLY A 416 19.10 15.37 -19.73
N CYS A 417 18.26 15.27 -18.70
CA CYS A 417 17.14 14.35 -18.66
C CYS A 417 16.06 14.72 -19.70
N PHE A 418 15.80 13.82 -20.66
CA PHE A 418 14.79 14.01 -21.71
C PHE A 418 13.38 14.26 -21.16
N PHE A 419 13.02 13.59 -20.06
CA PHE A 419 11.73 13.77 -19.40
C PHE A 419 11.55 15.20 -18.89
N HIS A 420 12.55 15.73 -18.18
CA HIS A 420 12.51 17.10 -17.67
C HIS A 420 12.58 18.14 -18.79
N LEU A 421 13.31 17.86 -19.86
CA LEU A 421 13.32 18.71 -21.06
C LEU A 421 11.93 18.78 -21.71
N SER A 422 11.27 17.63 -21.85
CA SER A 422 9.90 17.55 -22.39
C SER A 422 8.90 18.31 -21.51
N GLN A 423 9.04 18.21 -20.18
CA GLN A 423 8.22 19.00 -19.25
C GLN A 423 8.45 20.51 -19.40
N LEU A 424 9.70 20.95 -19.52
CA LEU A 424 10.04 22.36 -19.72
C LEU A 424 9.44 22.90 -21.03
N ILE A 425 9.56 22.13 -22.12
CA ILE A 425 8.95 22.47 -23.42
C ILE A 425 7.43 22.61 -23.27
N PHE A 426 6.78 21.63 -22.62
CA PHE A 426 5.33 21.68 -22.43
C PHE A 426 4.88 22.84 -21.53
N ARG A 427 5.62 23.16 -20.48
CA ARG A 427 5.37 24.37 -19.66
C ARG A 427 5.51 25.65 -20.49
N GLY A 428 6.46 25.70 -21.42
CA GLY A 428 6.61 26.78 -22.39
C GLY A 428 5.38 26.92 -23.29
N VAL A 429 4.89 25.80 -23.82
CA VAL A 429 3.63 25.74 -24.61
C VAL A 429 2.45 26.26 -23.80
N GLN A 430 2.33 25.87 -22.54
CA GLN A 430 1.29 26.34 -21.62
C GLN A 430 1.37 27.85 -21.39
N ASN A 431 2.55 28.35 -21.00
CA ASN A 431 2.76 29.77 -20.66
C ASN A 431 2.56 30.71 -21.85
N LYS A 432 2.76 30.22 -23.08
CA LYS A 432 2.55 30.98 -24.32
C LYS A 432 1.15 30.82 -24.90
N GLY A 433 0.26 30.05 -24.25
CA GLY A 433 -1.12 29.88 -24.68
C GLY A 433 -1.33 28.90 -25.83
N TYR A 434 -0.31 28.14 -26.24
CA TYR A 434 -0.37 27.23 -27.39
C TYR A 434 -0.90 25.84 -27.05
N VAL A 435 -1.58 25.65 -25.91
CA VAL A 435 -2.05 24.33 -25.45
C VAL A 435 -3.03 23.70 -26.44
N ALA A 436 -3.98 24.48 -26.97
CA ALA A 436 -4.95 24.01 -27.94
C ALA A 436 -4.28 23.64 -29.28
N GLU A 437 -3.34 24.47 -29.74
CA GLU A 437 -2.61 24.23 -30.98
C GLU A 437 -1.68 23.01 -30.88
N TYR A 438 -0.99 22.84 -29.75
CA TYR A 438 -0.21 21.64 -29.44
C TYR A 438 -1.08 20.37 -29.39
N ALA A 439 -2.31 20.47 -28.89
CA ALA A 439 -3.24 19.34 -28.80
C ALA A 439 -3.93 18.98 -30.13
N LEU A 440 -4.10 19.94 -31.05
CA LEU A 440 -4.95 19.77 -32.24
C LEU A 440 -4.17 19.81 -33.57
N ASN A 441 -2.96 20.39 -33.60
CA ASN A 441 -2.15 20.50 -34.80
C ASN A 441 -0.93 19.56 -34.73
N ASP A 442 -0.99 18.46 -35.47
CA ASP A 442 0.07 17.45 -35.48
C ASP A 442 1.39 17.99 -36.06
N LYS A 443 1.34 18.91 -37.04
CA LYS A 443 2.55 19.52 -37.61
C LYS A 443 3.24 20.40 -36.57
N PHE A 444 2.47 21.19 -35.81
CA PHE A 444 2.97 22.00 -34.71
C PHE A 444 3.48 21.13 -33.56
N ARG A 445 2.77 20.07 -33.15
CA ARG A 445 3.28 19.12 -32.14
C ARG A 445 4.58 18.46 -32.58
N HIS A 446 4.69 18.10 -33.86
CA HIS A 446 5.88 17.48 -34.42
C HIS A 446 7.09 18.42 -34.51
N SER A 447 6.92 19.75 -34.57
CA SER A 447 8.07 20.66 -34.47
C SER A 447 8.73 20.69 -33.10
N PHE A 448 8.08 20.11 -32.07
CA PHE A 448 8.67 19.90 -30.73
C PHE A 448 9.22 18.49 -30.52
N LYS A 449 9.16 17.60 -31.53
CA LYS A 449 9.83 16.30 -31.44
C LYS A 449 11.34 16.53 -31.48
N LEU A 450 11.97 16.32 -30.34
CA LEU A 450 13.41 16.20 -30.21
C LEU A 450 13.80 14.82 -30.75
N ILE A 451 14.56 14.78 -31.85
CA ILE A 451 15.09 13.54 -32.46
C ILE A 451 16.26 13.03 -31.63
#